data_AF-A0A3M1PJN8-F1
#
_entry.id   AF-A0A3M1PJN8-F1
#
_cell.length_a   1.000
_cell.length_b   1.000
_cell.length_c   1.000
_cell.angle_alpha   90.00
_cell.angle_beta   90.00
_cell.angle_gamma   90.00
#
_symmetry.space_group_name_H-M   'P 1'
#
loop_
_entity.id
_entity.type
_entity.pdbx_description
1 polymer ?
#
loop_
_entity_poly.entity_id
_entity_poly.type
_entity_poly.pdbx_seq_one_letter_code
_entity_poly.pdbx_strand_id
1 'polypeptide(L)'
;MTRVALMLALVLAWQSLLPAQSKAPETLPTIAKKTEGMKKLDGFLPLYWEEKTGKMWLEIGRWDREVLYLHSLPAGVGSNDIGLDRGQLGRSRVVKFHRVGPRVLLIQPNYRYRATTDNPAERRAVEEAFAESILWGFQVAAEEEGRVLVDASNFFLRDVHGVVQTLKNTGQGAYRLEASRSAFYLPRTKNFPQNTEVEVTLTFVGDSPGRYLRQVVPTPEAVTVREHHSFVQLPDDGYRPRRADPRAGFFGISYKDYSTPISQPIEQRFIARHRLRKKNPAAAVSEAVAPIVYYVDPGAPEPIRSALMEGAGWWNQAFEAAGYKDAFQVKLLPEDADPMDVRYNVIQ
;
A
#
# COMPACT_ATOMS: atom_id res chain seq x y z
N MET A 1 63.28 -5.43 51.11
CA MET A 1 62.62 -6.74 50.96
C MET A 1 61.24 -6.50 50.33
N THR A 2 61.17 -6.54 49.00
CA THR A 2 60.65 -7.68 48.20
C THR A 2 59.15 -7.91 48.40
N ARG A 3 58.31 -7.42 47.46
CA ARG A 3 57.80 -8.21 46.32
C ARG A 3 57.05 -9.49 46.76
N VAL A 4 55.86 -9.37 47.37
CA VAL A 4 54.93 -10.53 47.50
C VAL A 4 53.43 -10.16 47.38
N ALA A 5 53.00 -8.91 47.56
CA ALA A 5 51.56 -8.61 47.64
C ALA A 5 50.79 -8.50 46.30
N LEU A 6 51.43 -8.75 45.16
CA LEU A 6 50.83 -8.55 43.82
C LEU A 6 50.76 -9.86 43.01
N MET A 7 50.44 -10.99 43.64
CA MET A 7 50.27 -12.27 42.91
C MET A 7 49.07 -13.12 43.36
N LEU A 8 48.16 -12.60 44.19
CA LEU A 8 46.93 -13.33 44.56
C LEU A 8 45.62 -12.72 44.04
N ALA A 9 45.63 -11.52 43.47
CA ALA A 9 44.41 -10.91 42.91
C ALA A 9 44.15 -11.27 41.43
N LEU A 10 45.06 -12.02 40.78
CA LEU A 10 45.00 -12.31 39.34
C LEU A 10 44.55 -13.74 38.99
N VAL A 11 44.24 -14.59 39.98
CA VAL A 11 43.83 -15.99 39.73
C VAL A 11 42.32 -16.21 39.89
N LEU A 12 41.57 -15.24 40.43
CA LEU A 12 40.11 -15.36 40.65
C LEU A 12 39.22 -14.75 39.56
N ALA A 13 39.81 -14.19 38.50
CA ALA A 13 39.05 -13.55 37.41
C ALA A 13 38.91 -14.42 36.14
N TRP A 14 39.23 -15.73 36.21
CA TRP A 14 39.30 -16.58 35.00
C TRP A 14 38.24 -17.68 34.89
N GLN A 15 37.22 -17.73 35.76
CA GLN A 15 36.25 -18.85 35.79
C GLN A 15 34.81 -18.52 35.40
N SER A 16 34.53 -17.43 34.70
CA SER A 16 33.15 -17.16 34.23
C SER A 16 33.10 -16.51 32.84
N LEU A 17 33.81 -17.09 31.89
CA LEU A 17 33.49 -16.97 30.47
C LEU A 17 33.11 -18.36 29.95
N LEU A 18 31.98 -18.87 30.45
CA LEU A 18 31.24 -19.88 29.69
C LEU A 18 30.82 -19.19 28.39
N PRO A 19 31.24 -19.65 27.20
CA PRO A 19 30.66 -19.15 25.97
C PRO A 19 29.16 -19.36 26.07
N ALA A 20 28.39 -18.28 25.88
CA ALA A 20 26.95 -18.39 25.71
C ALA A 20 26.72 -19.46 24.65
N GLN A 21 26.11 -20.59 25.05
CA GLN A 21 25.74 -21.64 24.10
C GLN A 21 24.94 -20.96 23.00
N SER A 22 25.51 -20.87 21.80
CA SER A 22 24.76 -20.46 20.63
C SER A 22 23.69 -21.54 20.47
N LYS A 23 22.45 -21.23 20.84
CA LYS A 23 21.30 -22.04 20.46
C LYS A 23 21.45 -22.31 18.96
N ALA A 24 21.50 -23.58 18.57
CA ALA A 24 21.40 -23.96 17.17
C ALA A 24 20.19 -23.22 16.57
N PRO A 25 20.28 -22.72 15.33
CA PRO A 25 19.16 -22.00 14.72
C PRO A 25 17.93 -22.90 14.79
N GLU A 26 16.93 -22.49 15.57
CA GLU A 26 15.65 -23.20 15.67
C GLU A 26 15.09 -23.31 14.26
N THR A 27 14.95 -24.55 13.77
CA THR A 27 14.33 -24.81 12.48
C THR A 27 12.91 -24.27 12.52
N LEU A 28 12.60 -23.31 11.65
CA LEU A 28 11.27 -22.72 11.57
C LEU A 28 10.23 -23.80 11.25
N PRO A 29 9.02 -23.73 11.83
CA PRO A 29 7.94 -24.63 11.45
C PRO A 29 7.51 -24.37 10.01
N THR A 30 6.80 -25.34 9.40
CA THR A 30 6.11 -25.11 8.12
C THR A 30 4.98 -24.12 8.29
N ILE A 31 4.59 -23.46 7.20
CA ILE A 31 3.43 -22.54 7.20
C ILE A 31 2.19 -23.33 7.59
N ALA A 32 1.95 -24.50 6.97
CA ALA A 32 0.83 -25.37 7.29
C ALA A 32 0.70 -25.67 8.80
N LYS A 33 1.81 -26.03 9.47
CA LYS A 33 1.83 -26.30 10.91
C LYS A 33 1.59 -25.03 11.72
N LYS A 34 2.20 -23.90 11.33
CA LYS A 34 2.07 -22.64 12.06
C LYS A 34 0.64 -22.08 11.98
N THR A 35 -0.06 -22.31 10.87
CA THR A 35 -1.40 -21.79 10.60
C THR A 35 -2.53 -22.75 10.96
N GLU A 36 -2.24 -23.84 11.66
CA GLU A 36 -3.25 -24.81 12.07
C GLU A 36 -4.34 -24.12 12.93
N GLY A 37 -5.60 -24.22 12.51
CA GLY A 37 -6.74 -23.58 13.18
C GLY A 37 -6.90 -22.08 12.91
N MET A 38 -6.07 -21.46 12.05
CA MET A 38 -6.28 -20.10 11.57
C MET A 38 -7.24 -20.06 10.39
N LYS A 39 -7.98 -18.96 10.23
CA LYS A 39 -8.81 -18.73 9.05
C LYS A 39 -7.93 -18.21 7.91
N LYS A 40 -7.76 -18.99 6.86
CA LYS A 40 -7.07 -18.55 5.64
C LYS A 40 -7.97 -17.63 4.82
N LEU A 41 -7.43 -16.49 4.39
CA LEU A 41 -7.99 -15.62 3.36
C LEU A 41 -7.05 -15.69 2.14
N ASP A 42 -7.42 -16.54 1.19
CA ASP A 42 -6.61 -16.80 -0.01
C ASP A 42 -6.76 -15.68 -1.06
N GLY A 43 -5.74 -15.45 -1.87
CA GLY A 43 -5.74 -14.38 -2.87
C GLY A 43 -4.33 -13.91 -3.24
N PHE A 44 -4.18 -12.62 -3.58
CA PHE A 44 -2.95 -12.08 -4.15
C PHE A 44 -1.74 -12.23 -3.21
N LEU A 45 -1.86 -11.76 -1.97
CA LEU A 45 -0.97 -12.09 -0.86
C LEU A 45 -1.82 -12.80 0.21
N PRO A 46 -1.69 -14.12 0.38
CA PRO A 46 -2.53 -14.85 1.32
C PRO A 46 -2.37 -14.32 2.75
N LEU A 47 -3.50 -14.25 3.46
CA LEU A 47 -3.56 -13.85 4.86
C LEU A 47 -4.07 -15.01 5.72
N TYR A 48 -3.65 -15.05 6.99
CA TYR A 48 -4.18 -15.99 7.97
C TYR A 48 -4.58 -15.22 9.22
N TRP A 49 -5.84 -15.34 9.60
CA TRP A 49 -6.40 -14.73 10.79
C TRP A 49 -6.37 -15.71 11.96
N GLU A 50 -5.67 -15.34 13.02
CA GLU A 50 -5.59 -16.09 14.28
C GLU A 50 -6.53 -15.48 15.32
N GLU A 51 -7.78 -15.96 15.33
CA GLU A 51 -8.87 -15.44 16.18
C GLU A 51 -8.48 -15.34 17.66
N LYS A 52 -7.80 -16.36 18.19
CA LYS A 52 -7.46 -16.46 19.63
C LYS A 52 -6.54 -15.34 20.11
N THR A 53 -5.69 -14.82 19.23
CA THR A 53 -4.71 -13.78 19.58
C THR A 53 -4.98 -12.46 18.88
N GLY A 54 -5.99 -12.41 18.00
CA GLY A 54 -6.29 -11.25 17.16
C GLY A 54 -5.18 -10.89 16.18
N LYS A 55 -4.40 -11.88 15.71
CA LYS A 55 -3.23 -11.63 14.85
C LYS A 55 -3.54 -11.83 13.38
N MET A 56 -2.97 -10.95 12.55
CA MET A 56 -3.00 -11.09 11.10
C MET A 56 -1.62 -11.50 10.60
N TRP A 57 -1.56 -12.70 10.04
CA TRP A 57 -0.36 -13.24 9.42
C TRP A 57 -0.40 -13.04 7.92
N LEU A 58 0.75 -12.74 7.32
CA LEU A 58 0.92 -12.51 5.89
C LEU A 58 1.88 -13.56 5.33
N GLU A 59 1.45 -14.22 4.26
CA GLU A 59 2.30 -15.13 3.48
C GLU A 59 2.97 -14.39 2.33
N ILE A 60 4.28 -14.57 2.21
CA ILE A 60 5.13 -13.89 1.22
C ILE A 60 5.94 -14.94 0.45
N GLY A 61 5.74 -14.99 -0.87
CA GLY A 61 6.53 -15.84 -1.78
C GLY A 61 6.97 -15.14 -3.06
N ARG A 62 6.58 -13.87 -3.25
CA ARG A 62 6.85 -13.09 -4.46
C ARG A 62 8.06 -12.18 -4.26
N TRP A 63 9.25 -12.79 -4.20
CA TRP A 63 10.50 -12.09 -3.89
C TRP A 63 10.91 -11.13 -5.00
N ASP A 64 11.29 -9.90 -4.60
CA ASP A 64 11.79 -8.85 -5.49
C ASP A 64 10.86 -8.51 -6.67
N ARG A 65 9.58 -8.89 -6.55
CA ARG A 65 8.52 -8.48 -7.47
C ARG A 65 7.80 -7.27 -6.89
N GLU A 66 7.70 -6.24 -7.71
CA GLU A 66 7.03 -5.01 -7.34
C GLU A 66 5.51 -5.19 -7.30
N VAL A 67 4.90 -4.57 -6.29
CA VAL A 67 3.45 -4.49 -6.07
C VAL A 67 3.09 -3.04 -5.75
N LEU A 68 1.86 -2.64 -6.02
CA LEU A 68 1.35 -1.36 -5.59
C LEU A 68 0.82 -1.49 -4.16
N TYR A 69 1.36 -0.70 -3.24
CA TYR A 69 0.83 -0.56 -1.88
C TYR A 69 0.21 0.83 -1.72
N LEU A 70 -1.06 0.85 -1.37
CA LEU A 70 -1.82 2.06 -1.12
C LEU A 70 -2.54 1.97 0.22
N HIS A 71 -2.88 3.14 0.76
CA HIS A 71 -3.73 3.25 1.94
C HIS A 71 -4.77 4.33 1.74
N SER A 72 -5.85 4.27 2.50
CA SER A 72 -6.93 5.25 2.50
C SER A 72 -7.60 5.33 3.86
N LEU A 73 -8.49 6.32 3.99
CA LEU A 73 -9.28 6.58 5.20
C LEU A 73 -10.77 6.30 4.96
N PRO A 74 -11.22 5.02 4.94
CA PRO A 74 -12.62 4.67 4.69
C PRO A 74 -13.61 5.16 5.75
N ALA A 75 -13.14 5.56 6.94
CA ALA A 75 -13.94 6.31 7.90
C ALA A 75 -13.05 7.36 8.57
N GLY A 76 -13.29 8.63 8.24
CA GLY A 76 -12.58 9.78 8.81
C GLY A 76 -13.32 10.44 9.96
N VAL A 77 -12.93 11.68 10.25
CA VAL A 77 -13.43 12.52 11.34
C VAL A 77 -14.61 13.41 10.90
N GLY A 78 -14.80 13.60 9.59
CA GLY A 78 -15.96 14.33 9.05
C GLY A 78 -15.85 15.86 9.21
N SER A 79 -14.63 16.40 9.08
CA SER A 79 -14.38 17.84 9.14
C SER A 79 -13.37 18.25 8.08
N ASN A 80 -13.85 19.04 7.11
CA ASN A 80 -13.02 19.57 6.03
C ASN A 80 -11.87 20.43 6.55
N ASP A 81 -12.07 21.16 7.66
CA ASP A 81 -11.02 22.01 8.28
C ASP A 81 -9.87 21.17 8.86
N ILE A 82 -10.15 19.94 9.30
CA ILE A 82 -9.14 18.99 9.78
C ILE A 82 -8.50 18.24 8.61
N GLY A 83 -9.26 17.96 7.56
CA GLY A 83 -8.78 17.27 6.35
C GLY A 83 -8.58 15.77 6.54
N LEU A 84 -9.38 15.14 7.40
CA LEU A 84 -9.44 13.69 7.64
C LEU A 84 -10.82 13.18 7.22
N ASP A 85 -11.09 13.24 5.92
CA ASP A 85 -12.41 12.94 5.37
C ASP A 85 -12.58 11.47 5.00
N ARG A 86 -13.83 11.00 5.06
CA ARG A 86 -14.19 9.66 4.60
C ARG A 86 -13.84 9.48 3.12
N GLY A 87 -13.20 8.36 2.79
CA GLY A 87 -12.83 8.00 1.41
C GLY A 87 -11.55 8.67 0.91
N GLN A 88 -10.86 9.43 1.76
CA GLN A 88 -9.62 10.09 1.38
C GLN A 88 -8.54 9.06 1.03
N LEU A 89 -8.00 9.14 -0.19
CA LEU A 89 -6.85 8.35 -0.61
C LEU A 89 -5.58 8.89 0.06
N GLY A 90 -4.78 7.98 0.61
CA GLY A 90 -3.45 8.26 1.11
C GLY A 90 -2.40 8.14 0.01
N ARG A 91 -1.15 7.88 0.41
CA ARG A 91 -0.05 7.68 -0.55
C ARG A 91 -0.13 6.33 -1.24
N SER A 92 0.06 6.33 -2.55
CA SER A 92 0.39 5.15 -3.36
C SER A 92 1.91 4.97 -3.46
N ARG A 93 2.37 3.73 -3.34
CA ARG A 93 3.80 3.38 -3.35
C ARG A 93 4.01 2.12 -4.16
N VAL A 94 5.00 2.11 -5.04
CA VAL A 94 5.51 0.83 -5.57
C VAL A 94 6.46 0.27 -4.52
N VAL A 95 6.25 -0.99 -4.13
CA VAL A 95 7.02 -1.67 -3.09
C VAL A 95 7.37 -3.09 -3.51
N LYS A 96 8.40 -3.67 -2.92
CA LYS A 96 8.77 -5.08 -3.11
C LYS A 96 9.18 -5.70 -1.78
N PHE A 97 9.00 -7.02 -1.67
CA PHE A 97 9.48 -7.79 -0.53
C PHE A 97 10.86 -8.35 -0.84
N HIS A 98 11.82 -8.04 0.01
CA HIS A 98 13.20 -8.53 -0.10
C HIS A 98 13.59 -9.30 1.16
N ARG A 99 14.08 -10.53 1.02
CA ARG A 99 14.47 -11.37 2.15
C ARG A 99 15.94 -11.18 2.47
N VAL A 100 16.24 -10.92 3.75
CA VAL A 100 17.60 -10.84 4.29
C VAL A 100 17.68 -11.70 5.53
N GLY A 101 18.20 -12.92 5.38
CA GLY A 101 18.30 -13.90 6.46
C GLY A 101 16.92 -14.19 7.10
N PRO A 102 16.75 -13.97 8.42
CA PRO A 102 15.50 -14.21 9.13
C PRO A 102 14.48 -13.04 9.01
N ARG A 103 14.79 -12.01 8.21
CA ARG A 103 13.94 -10.84 8.03
C ARG A 103 13.42 -10.72 6.60
N VAL A 104 12.25 -10.11 6.46
CA VAL A 104 11.71 -9.63 5.20
C VAL A 104 11.55 -8.13 5.27
N LEU A 105 12.14 -7.40 4.33
CA LEU A 105 12.04 -5.96 4.22
C LEU A 105 10.98 -5.61 3.19
N LEU A 106 10.07 -4.68 3.54
CA LEU A 106 9.21 -4.02 2.59
C LEU A 106 9.92 -2.77 2.08
N ILE A 107 10.45 -2.84 0.86
CA ILE A 107 11.28 -1.80 0.28
C ILE A 107 10.44 -0.99 -0.71
N GLN A 108 10.56 0.33 -0.65
CA GLN A 108 10.04 1.28 -1.63
C GLN A 108 11.21 1.81 -2.47
N PRO A 109 11.36 1.38 -3.74
CA PRO A 109 12.31 1.97 -4.67
C PRO A 109 12.01 3.45 -4.94
N ASN A 110 13.05 4.21 -5.28
CA ASN A 110 12.92 5.64 -5.52
C ASN A 110 12.72 5.98 -7.01
N TYR A 111 11.50 5.80 -7.50
CA TYR A 111 11.14 6.12 -8.89
C TYR A 111 11.08 7.61 -9.24
N ARG A 112 11.50 8.53 -8.35
CA ARG A 112 11.65 9.95 -8.72
C ARG A 112 12.95 10.22 -9.48
N TYR A 113 13.93 9.33 -9.38
CA TYR A 113 15.25 9.42 -9.99
C TYR A 113 15.57 8.08 -10.66
N ARG A 114 15.87 8.08 -11.95
CA ARG A 114 16.03 6.85 -12.75
C ARG A 114 17.10 7.02 -13.82
N ALA A 115 17.54 5.93 -14.41
CA ALA A 115 18.23 5.92 -15.70
C ALA A 115 17.49 5.00 -16.67
N THR A 116 16.95 5.55 -17.75
CA THR A 116 16.28 4.77 -18.82
C THR A 116 17.29 4.42 -19.91
N THR A 117 18.18 3.48 -19.58
CA THR A 117 19.34 3.09 -20.39
C THR A 117 19.45 1.57 -20.45
N ASP A 118 20.07 1.04 -21.50
CA ASP A 118 20.39 -0.39 -21.60
C ASP A 118 21.63 -0.75 -20.76
N ASN A 119 22.43 0.22 -20.33
CA ASN A 119 23.64 0.02 -19.53
C ASN A 119 23.32 -0.32 -18.05
N PRO A 120 23.57 -1.55 -17.58
CA PRO A 120 23.28 -1.94 -16.21
C PRO A 120 24.09 -1.19 -15.15
N ALA A 121 25.32 -0.77 -15.46
CA ALA A 121 26.17 -0.04 -14.53
C ALA A 121 25.66 1.38 -14.29
N GLU A 122 25.15 2.04 -15.34
CA GLU A 122 24.52 3.36 -15.24
C GLU A 122 23.21 3.31 -14.45
N ARG A 123 22.36 2.30 -14.67
CA ARG A 123 21.16 2.08 -13.83
C ARG A 123 21.52 1.92 -12.36
N ARG A 124 22.49 1.05 -12.06
CA ARG A 124 22.96 0.80 -10.70
C ARG A 124 23.52 2.07 -10.04
N ALA A 125 24.33 2.85 -10.76
CA ALA A 125 24.91 4.08 -10.23
C ALA A 125 23.82 5.08 -9.79
N VAL A 126 22.72 5.19 -10.55
CA VAL A 126 21.60 6.06 -10.18
C VAL A 126 20.78 5.47 -9.02
N GLU A 127 20.54 4.16 -9.03
CA GLU A 127 19.87 3.46 -7.91
C GLU A 127 20.64 3.64 -6.58
N GLU A 128 21.97 3.55 -6.61
CA GLU A 128 22.84 3.75 -5.43
C GLU A 128 22.96 5.23 -5.03
N ALA A 129 22.85 6.16 -5.99
CA ALA A 129 22.91 7.59 -5.73
C ALA A 129 21.65 8.15 -5.06
N PHE A 130 20.49 7.50 -5.24
CA PHE A 130 19.21 7.95 -4.68
C PHE A 130 18.59 6.89 -3.78
N ALA A 131 18.67 7.13 -2.47
CA ALA A 131 18.20 6.19 -1.46
C ALA A 131 16.77 5.70 -1.69
N GLU A 132 16.59 4.38 -1.56
CA GLU A 132 15.32 3.72 -1.34
C GLU A 132 14.87 3.85 0.13
N SER A 133 13.62 3.47 0.41
CA SER A 133 13.07 3.48 1.77
C SER A 133 12.64 2.08 2.20
N ILE A 134 13.16 1.60 3.32
CA ILE A 134 12.62 0.42 4.01
C ILE A 134 11.40 0.87 4.83
N LEU A 135 10.20 0.49 4.39
CA LEU A 135 8.93 0.88 5.03
C LEU A 135 8.54 0.00 6.22
N TRP A 136 9.06 -1.23 6.26
CA TRP A 136 8.85 -2.18 7.34
C TRP A 136 9.87 -3.32 7.29
N GLY A 137 10.15 -3.91 8.45
CA GLY A 137 10.93 -5.15 8.58
C GLY A 137 10.12 -6.20 9.34
N PHE A 138 9.81 -7.30 8.68
CA PHE A 138 9.13 -8.44 9.27
C PHE A 138 10.13 -9.47 9.77
N GLN A 139 9.78 -10.19 10.83
CA GLN A 139 10.49 -11.38 11.30
C GLN A 139 9.79 -12.62 10.71
N VAL A 140 10.58 -13.52 10.11
CA VAL A 140 10.05 -14.81 9.62
C VAL A 140 9.66 -15.69 10.80
N ALA A 141 8.44 -16.21 10.78
CA ALA A 141 7.88 -17.07 11.82
C ALA A 141 7.66 -18.52 11.38
N ALA A 142 7.49 -18.75 10.08
CA ALA A 142 7.39 -20.07 9.46
C ALA A 142 7.87 -19.99 8.01
N GLU A 143 8.30 -21.12 7.45
CA GLU A 143 8.77 -21.22 6.08
C GLU A 143 8.36 -22.54 5.45
N GLU A 144 7.91 -22.50 4.19
CA GLU A 144 7.50 -23.67 3.43
C GLU A 144 7.69 -23.40 1.94
N GLU A 145 8.44 -24.26 1.24
CA GLU A 145 8.63 -24.20 -0.22
C GLU A 145 9.06 -22.82 -0.76
N GLY A 146 9.98 -22.15 -0.05
CA GLY A 146 10.48 -20.82 -0.44
C GLY A 146 9.52 -19.66 -0.16
N ARG A 147 8.36 -19.93 0.44
CA ARG A 147 7.43 -18.93 0.98
C ARG A 147 7.64 -18.80 2.47
N VAL A 148 7.32 -17.63 3.03
CA VAL A 148 7.41 -17.38 4.46
C VAL A 148 6.11 -16.85 5.02
N LEU A 149 5.85 -17.12 6.29
CA LEU A 149 4.79 -16.50 7.07
C LEU A 149 5.41 -15.48 8.03
N VAL A 150 4.84 -14.27 8.07
CA VAL A 150 5.24 -13.20 8.98
C VAL A 150 4.04 -12.68 9.78
N ASP A 151 4.27 -12.28 11.03
CA ASP A 151 3.26 -11.54 11.80
C ASP A 151 3.20 -10.09 11.27
N ALA A 152 2.11 -9.75 10.60
CA ALA A 152 1.90 -8.43 10.00
C ALA A 152 1.00 -7.53 10.86
N SER A 153 0.69 -7.94 12.10
CA SER A 153 -0.29 -7.25 12.94
C SER A 153 0.07 -5.78 13.17
N ASN A 154 1.31 -5.52 13.62
CA ASN A 154 1.79 -4.16 13.87
C ASN A 154 2.02 -3.35 12.58
N PHE A 155 2.21 -4.02 11.44
CA PHE A 155 2.34 -3.34 10.15
C PHE A 155 0.99 -2.75 9.71
N PHE A 156 -0.11 -3.45 9.97
CA PHE A 156 -1.46 -2.99 9.66
C PHE A 156 -2.01 -2.06 10.74
N LEU A 157 -1.73 -2.30 12.03
CA LEU A 157 -2.22 -1.50 13.14
C LEU A 157 -1.37 -0.23 13.39
N ARG A 158 -0.92 0.45 12.34
CA ARG A 158 -0.14 1.68 12.42
C ARG A 158 -0.88 2.83 11.76
N ASP A 159 -0.61 4.04 12.23
CA ASP A 159 -1.07 5.28 11.59
C ASP A 159 -0.28 5.51 10.30
N VAL A 160 -0.73 4.91 9.19
CA VAL A 160 -0.08 5.07 7.88
C VAL A 160 -0.59 6.31 7.15
N HIS A 161 -1.82 6.73 7.46
CA HIS A 161 -2.46 7.91 6.88
C HIS A 161 -1.98 9.24 7.48
N GLY A 162 -1.35 9.20 8.65
CA GLY A 162 -0.75 10.35 9.31
C GLY A 162 -1.75 11.17 10.15
N VAL A 163 -2.76 10.52 10.73
CA VAL A 163 -3.81 11.13 11.55
C VAL A 163 -3.20 11.97 12.68
N VAL A 164 -2.22 11.44 13.41
CA VAL A 164 -1.55 12.17 14.50
C VAL A 164 -0.92 13.47 13.99
N GLN A 165 -0.21 13.38 12.86
CA GLN A 165 0.47 14.53 12.28
C GLN A 165 -0.52 15.57 11.76
N THR A 166 -1.62 15.13 11.14
CA THR A 166 -2.68 16.00 10.63
C THR A 166 -3.39 16.74 11.76
N LEU A 167 -3.79 16.05 12.84
CA LEU A 167 -4.41 16.68 14.01
C LEU A 167 -3.48 17.73 14.63
N LYS A 168 -2.18 17.42 14.76
CA LYS A 168 -1.20 18.37 15.27
C LYS A 168 -1.07 19.61 14.36
N ASN A 169 -0.94 19.40 13.06
CA ASN A 169 -0.73 20.48 12.08
C ASN A 169 -1.94 21.40 11.94
N THR A 170 -3.14 20.87 12.18
CA THR A 170 -4.40 21.63 12.12
C THR A 170 -4.80 22.20 13.48
N GLY A 171 -3.93 22.14 14.49
CA GLY A 171 -4.18 22.72 15.82
C GLY A 171 -5.26 21.99 16.61
N GLN A 172 -5.45 20.69 16.37
CA GLN A 172 -6.47 19.87 17.03
C GLN A 172 -5.99 19.15 18.28
N GLY A 173 -4.75 19.38 18.71
CA GLY A 173 -4.16 18.79 19.92
C GLY A 173 -3.01 17.82 19.62
N ALA A 174 -2.47 17.22 20.67
CA ALA A 174 -1.39 16.24 20.57
C ALA A 174 -1.95 14.85 20.85
N TYR A 175 -1.95 14.00 19.83
CA TYR A 175 -2.50 12.65 19.89
C TYR A 175 -1.42 11.60 19.70
N ARG A 176 -1.69 10.39 20.16
CA ARG A 176 -0.89 9.19 19.89
C ARG A 176 -1.82 8.02 19.63
N LEU A 177 -1.37 7.08 18.81
CA LEU A 177 -2.09 5.83 18.59
C LEU A 177 -2.18 5.04 19.90
N GLU A 178 -3.36 4.51 20.19
CA GLU A 178 -3.64 3.69 21.37
C GLU A 178 -3.95 2.25 20.93
N ALA A 179 -2.91 1.41 20.99
CA ALA A 179 -2.98 0.03 20.50
C ALA A 179 -4.04 -0.80 21.24
N SER A 180 -4.26 -0.55 22.53
CA SER A 180 -5.26 -1.29 23.33
C SER A 180 -6.72 -1.03 22.89
N ARG A 181 -6.95 0.04 22.12
CA ARG A 181 -8.27 0.45 21.59
C ARG A 181 -8.32 0.37 20.06
N SER A 182 -7.41 -0.40 19.47
CA SER A 182 -7.27 -0.56 18.03
C SER A 182 -7.34 -2.03 17.65
N ALA A 183 -7.98 -2.35 16.53
CA ALA A 183 -8.23 -3.73 16.13
C ALA A 183 -8.45 -3.85 14.62
N PHE A 184 -8.32 -5.07 14.10
CA PHE A 184 -8.70 -5.38 12.72
C PHE A 184 -10.21 -5.23 12.52
N TYR A 185 -10.58 -4.63 11.39
CA TYR A 185 -11.96 -4.56 10.93
C TYR A 185 -12.21 -5.65 9.88
N LEU A 186 -12.55 -6.85 10.36
CA LEU A 186 -12.70 -8.04 9.52
C LEU A 186 -13.77 -7.94 8.41
N PRO A 187 -14.90 -7.22 8.56
CA PRO A 187 -15.92 -7.15 7.50
C PRO A 187 -15.40 -6.59 6.16
N ARG A 188 -14.34 -5.78 6.19
CA ARG A 188 -13.67 -5.22 5.00
C ARG A 188 -12.22 -5.69 4.83
N THR A 189 -11.82 -6.72 5.56
CA THR A 189 -10.57 -7.42 5.34
C THR A 189 -10.82 -8.59 4.41
N LYS A 190 -10.42 -8.46 3.15
CA LYS A 190 -10.74 -9.40 2.06
C LYS A 190 -9.51 -9.62 1.18
N ASN A 191 -9.53 -10.72 0.45
CA ASN A 191 -8.44 -11.06 -0.44
C ASN A 191 -9.02 -11.54 -1.78
N PHE A 192 -8.43 -11.07 -2.87
CA PHE A 192 -8.89 -11.25 -4.23
C PHE A 192 -7.72 -11.72 -5.10
N PRO A 193 -7.96 -12.21 -6.33
CA PRO A 193 -6.87 -12.70 -7.19
C PRO A 193 -5.78 -11.65 -7.48
N GLN A 194 -6.14 -10.36 -7.55
CA GLN A 194 -5.24 -9.27 -7.96
C GLN A 194 -4.97 -8.25 -6.86
N ASN A 195 -5.60 -8.38 -5.69
CA ASN A 195 -5.38 -7.47 -4.58
C ASN A 195 -5.70 -8.09 -3.20
N THR A 196 -5.04 -7.58 -2.18
CA THR A 196 -5.22 -7.96 -0.77
C THR A 196 -5.56 -6.72 0.04
N GLU A 197 -6.68 -6.77 0.74
CA GLU A 197 -7.32 -5.63 1.41
C GLU A 197 -7.42 -5.90 2.90
N VAL A 198 -6.89 -4.99 3.73
CA VAL A 198 -6.91 -5.09 5.19
C VAL A 198 -7.38 -3.76 5.76
N GLU A 199 -8.48 -3.79 6.50
CA GLU A 199 -9.01 -2.61 7.17
C GLU A 199 -8.79 -2.73 8.68
N VAL A 200 -8.43 -1.62 9.32
CA VAL A 200 -8.19 -1.53 10.76
C VAL A 200 -8.97 -0.36 11.35
N THR A 201 -9.52 -0.57 12.55
CA THR A 201 -10.06 0.49 13.39
C THR A 201 -8.93 0.95 14.32
N LEU A 202 -8.55 2.22 14.21
CA LEU A 202 -7.49 2.83 15.00
C LEU A 202 -8.06 3.92 15.89
N THR A 203 -7.69 3.87 17.18
CA THR A 203 -8.06 4.89 18.15
C THR A 203 -6.83 5.68 18.57
N PHE A 204 -6.96 7.00 18.55
CA PHE A 204 -5.94 7.96 18.93
C PHE A 204 -6.37 8.67 20.20
N VAL A 205 -5.53 8.65 21.22
CA VAL A 205 -5.79 9.34 22.49
C VAL A 205 -4.89 10.57 22.60
N GLY A 206 -5.42 11.65 23.13
CA GLY A 206 -4.70 12.91 23.20
C GLY A 206 -5.38 13.93 24.09
N ASP A 207 -4.68 15.03 24.28
CA ASP A 207 -5.11 16.14 25.14
C ASP A 207 -5.24 17.43 24.33
N SER A 208 -5.94 18.41 24.92
CA SER A 208 -6.14 19.74 24.34
C SER A 208 -6.79 19.70 22.95
N PRO A 209 -7.96 19.05 22.79
CA PRO A 209 -8.63 18.94 21.50
C PRO A 209 -8.88 20.34 20.90
N GLY A 210 -8.77 20.49 19.59
CA GLY A 210 -9.09 21.75 18.92
C GLY A 210 -10.59 22.00 18.81
N ARG A 211 -10.97 23.20 18.36
CA ARG A 211 -12.38 23.59 18.19
C ARG A 211 -13.11 22.67 17.21
N TYR A 212 -12.52 22.40 16.05
CA TYR A 212 -13.18 21.59 15.01
C TYR A 212 -13.38 20.16 15.47
N LEU A 213 -12.36 19.58 16.12
CA LEU A 213 -12.45 18.21 16.60
C LEU A 213 -13.54 18.04 17.66
N ARG A 214 -13.67 19.00 18.59
CA ARG A 214 -14.75 19.01 19.60
C ARG A 214 -16.16 19.09 19.00
N GLN A 215 -16.31 19.59 17.77
CA GLN A 215 -17.61 19.73 17.12
C GLN A 215 -18.08 18.44 16.46
N VAL A 216 -17.15 17.55 16.10
CA VAL A 216 -17.45 16.38 15.25
C VAL A 216 -17.16 15.04 15.92
N VAL A 217 -16.41 15.02 17.03
CA VAL A 217 -16.11 13.81 17.80
C VAL A 217 -16.83 13.83 19.16
N PRO A 218 -17.54 12.75 19.54
CA PRO A 218 -18.30 12.70 20.79
C PRO A 218 -17.42 12.71 22.05
N THR A 219 -16.23 12.12 21.99
CA THR A 219 -15.21 12.17 23.05
C THR A 219 -13.90 12.67 22.45
N PRO A 220 -13.65 13.98 22.46
CA PRO A 220 -12.53 14.57 21.73
C PRO A 220 -11.15 14.06 22.17
N GLU A 221 -11.00 13.58 23.40
CA GLU A 221 -9.76 12.97 23.92
C GLU A 221 -9.48 11.57 23.35
N ALA A 222 -10.43 10.98 22.62
CA ALA A 222 -10.33 9.68 21.98
C ALA A 222 -10.98 9.68 20.58
N VAL A 223 -10.15 9.83 19.56
CA VAL A 223 -10.59 9.89 18.15
C VAL A 223 -10.39 8.53 17.50
N THR A 224 -11.46 7.94 16.99
CA THR A 224 -11.40 6.65 16.29
C THR A 224 -11.70 6.84 14.82
N VAL A 225 -10.85 6.28 13.96
CA VAL A 225 -11.01 6.25 12.51
C VAL A 225 -10.78 4.84 11.98
N ARG A 226 -11.09 4.61 10.71
CA ARG A 226 -10.68 3.37 10.01
C ARG A 226 -9.68 3.72 8.92
N GLU A 227 -8.57 2.98 8.92
CA GLU A 227 -7.54 3.02 7.89
C GLU A 227 -7.57 1.73 7.10
N HIS A 228 -7.25 1.83 5.81
CA HIS A 228 -7.30 0.72 4.88
C HIS A 228 -5.95 0.52 4.21
N HIS A 229 -5.53 -0.73 4.07
CA HIS A 229 -4.32 -1.14 3.39
C HIS A 229 -4.69 -2.00 2.18
N SER A 230 -4.09 -1.70 1.04
CA SER A 230 -4.31 -2.45 -0.19
C SER A 230 -2.98 -2.75 -0.86
N PHE A 231 -2.74 -4.04 -1.11
CA PHE A 231 -1.67 -4.51 -1.98
C PHE A 231 -2.26 -4.97 -3.30
N VAL A 232 -1.84 -4.36 -4.40
CA VAL A 232 -2.40 -4.58 -5.73
C VAL A 232 -1.32 -5.09 -6.68
N GLN A 233 -1.67 -6.05 -7.51
CA GLN A 233 -0.83 -6.54 -8.59
C GLN A 233 -0.53 -5.42 -9.59
N LEU A 234 0.74 -5.27 -9.99
CA LEU A 234 1.09 -4.37 -11.08
C LEU A 234 0.62 -4.92 -12.45
N PRO A 235 0.23 -4.05 -13.38
CA PRO A 235 -0.12 -4.48 -14.75
C PRO A 235 1.11 -5.00 -15.50
N ASP A 236 0.88 -5.59 -16.67
CA ASP A 236 1.97 -6.03 -17.56
C ASP A 236 2.82 -4.86 -18.12
N ASP A 237 4.00 -5.20 -18.64
CA ASP A 237 4.99 -4.27 -19.21
C ASP A 237 4.60 -3.72 -20.60
N GLY A 238 3.45 -4.11 -21.15
CA GLY A 238 2.96 -3.71 -22.46
C GLY A 238 2.32 -2.32 -22.53
N TYR A 239 2.45 -1.50 -21.49
CA TYR A 239 1.92 -0.13 -21.48
C TYR A 239 2.83 0.80 -22.28
N ARG A 240 2.25 1.63 -23.15
CA ARG A 240 2.99 2.67 -23.88
C ARG A 240 2.71 4.04 -23.26
N PRO A 241 3.67 4.65 -22.54
CA PRO A 241 3.52 5.99 -21.98
C PRO A 241 3.28 7.04 -23.06
N ARG A 242 2.59 8.13 -22.71
CA ARG A 242 2.45 9.32 -23.56
C ARG A 242 2.99 10.53 -22.81
N ARG A 243 3.91 11.26 -23.45
CA ARG A 243 4.48 12.49 -22.90
C ARG A 243 3.38 13.51 -22.61
N ALA A 244 3.54 14.24 -21.53
CA ALA A 244 2.66 15.35 -21.20
C ALA A 244 2.85 16.50 -22.21
N ASP A 245 1.73 17.09 -22.64
CA ASP A 245 1.70 18.34 -23.40
C ASP A 245 1.02 19.39 -22.53
N PRO A 246 1.65 20.55 -22.27
CA PRO A 246 1.09 21.56 -21.37
C PRO A 246 -0.24 22.15 -21.87
N ARG A 247 -0.58 21.97 -23.16
CA ARG A 247 -1.86 22.39 -23.73
C ARG A 247 -3.00 21.42 -23.41
N ALA A 248 -2.69 20.23 -22.88
CA ALA A 248 -3.65 19.21 -22.54
C ALA A 248 -3.76 19.07 -21.01
N GLY A 249 -4.95 19.32 -20.46
CA GLY A 249 -5.23 19.26 -19.02
C GLY A 249 -5.30 17.84 -18.46
N PHE A 250 -4.22 17.06 -18.55
CA PHE A 250 -4.13 15.72 -17.95
C PHE A 250 -3.37 15.74 -16.62
N PHE A 251 -3.85 14.94 -15.66
CA PHE A 251 -3.01 14.48 -14.56
C PHE A 251 -1.86 13.63 -15.09
N GLY A 252 -0.80 13.47 -14.30
CA GLY A 252 0.38 12.77 -14.77
C GLY A 252 1.39 12.45 -13.70
N ILE A 253 2.49 11.88 -14.16
CA ILE A 253 3.67 11.60 -13.35
C ILE A 253 4.87 12.34 -13.94
N SER A 254 5.82 12.69 -13.09
CA SER A 254 7.14 13.15 -13.50
C SER A 254 8.25 12.46 -12.73
N TYR A 255 9.42 12.36 -13.35
CA TYR A 255 10.66 11.87 -12.74
C TYR A 255 11.86 12.50 -13.42
N LYS A 256 13.02 12.46 -12.76
CA LYS A 256 14.29 12.86 -13.35
C LYS A 256 15.01 11.64 -13.92
N ASP A 257 15.36 11.71 -15.20
CA ASP A 257 16.10 10.66 -15.89
C ASP A 257 17.56 11.06 -16.11
N TYR A 258 18.45 10.45 -15.33
CA TYR A 258 19.89 10.73 -15.29
C TYR A 258 20.66 10.13 -16.47
N SER A 259 20.00 9.35 -17.32
CA SER A 259 20.55 8.93 -18.63
C SER A 259 20.23 9.92 -19.75
N THR A 260 19.51 11.00 -19.44
CA THR A 260 19.14 12.02 -20.43
C THR A 260 20.37 12.76 -20.94
N PRO A 261 20.54 12.96 -22.27
CA PRO A 261 21.61 13.79 -22.81
C PRO A 261 21.59 15.20 -22.23
N ILE A 262 22.77 15.80 -22.01
CA ILE A 262 22.90 17.12 -21.36
C ILE A 262 22.15 18.25 -22.08
N SER A 263 21.89 18.09 -23.38
CA SER A 263 21.14 19.05 -24.19
C SER A 263 19.61 18.94 -24.06
N GLN A 264 19.10 17.98 -23.28
CA GLN A 264 17.67 17.71 -23.12
C GLN A 264 17.23 17.91 -21.67
N PRO A 265 15.94 18.24 -21.42
CA PRO A 265 15.42 18.36 -20.07
C PRO A 265 15.50 17.02 -19.31
N ILE A 266 16.17 17.01 -18.16
CA ILE A 266 16.28 15.82 -17.29
C ILE A 266 14.91 15.37 -16.75
N GLU A 267 13.98 16.30 -16.57
CA GLU A 267 12.65 16.01 -16.08
C GLU A 267 11.78 15.44 -17.21
N GLN A 268 11.34 14.19 -17.04
CA GLN A 268 10.41 13.53 -17.94
C GLN A 268 9.00 13.64 -17.37
N ARG A 269 8.01 13.98 -18.20
CA ARG A 269 6.60 14.14 -17.80
C ARG A 269 5.69 13.29 -18.69
N PHE A 270 4.77 12.54 -18.08
CA PHE A 270 3.83 11.66 -18.77
C PHE A 270 2.41 11.83 -18.23
N ILE A 271 1.41 11.64 -19.09
CA ILE A 271 0.00 11.69 -18.67
C ILE A 271 -0.44 10.36 -18.04
N ALA A 272 -1.32 10.45 -17.05
CA ALA A 272 -2.09 9.33 -16.53
C ALA A 272 -3.31 9.13 -17.44
N ARG A 273 -3.48 7.91 -17.97
CA ARG A 273 -4.61 7.59 -18.84
C ARG A 273 -4.86 6.08 -18.86
N HIS A 274 -6.07 5.72 -19.29
CA HIS A 274 -6.41 4.34 -19.60
C HIS A 274 -5.62 3.80 -20.79
N ARG A 275 -5.30 2.50 -20.73
CA ARG A 275 -4.72 1.75 -21.84
C ARG A 275 -5.82 1.42 -22.85
N LEU A 276 -5.99 2.27 -23.85
CA LEU A 276 -6.99 2.07 -24.90
C LEU A 276 -6.33 1.77 -26.26
N ARG A 277 -6.82 0.73 -26.94
CA ARG A 277 -6.41 0.32 -28.29
C ARG A 277 -7.63 -0.09 -29.10
N LYS A 278 -7.69 0.32 -30.37
CA LYS A 278 -8.69 -0.16 -31.33
C LYS A 278 -8.45 -1.64 -31.66
N LYS A 279 -9.51 -2.43 -31.81
CA LYS A 279 -9.42 -3.80 -32.36
C LYS A 279 -8.91 -3.78 -33.81
N ASN A 280 -9.39 -2.83 -34.61
CA ASN A 280 -8.88 -2.54 -35.95
C ASN A 280 -8.25 -1.13 -35.97
N PRO A 281 -6.91 -1.02 -35.87
CA PRO A 281 -6.22 0.26 -35.88
C PRO A 281 -6.36 1.05 -37.19
N ALA A 282 -6.65 0.38 -38.32
CA ALA A 282 -6.79 1.04 -39.63
C ALA A 282 -8.20 1.61 -39.86
N ALA A 283 -9.19 1.20 -39.07
CA ALA A 283 -10.55 1.69 -39.21
C ALA A 283 -10.74 3.07 -38.57
N ALA A 284 -11.48 3.95 -39.26
CA ALA A 284 -11.87 5.26 -38.73
C ALA A 284 -12.64 5.12 -37.41
N VAL A 285 -13.57 4.15 -37.35
CA VAL A 285 -14.29 3.75 -36.13
C VAL A 285 -13.98 2.29 -35.81
N SER A 286 -13.65 1.98 -34.55
CA SER A 286 -13.41 0.61 -34.11
C SER A 286 -13.71 0.43 -32.62
N GLU A 287 -14.21 -0.74 -32.24
CA GLU A 287 -14.33 -1.13 -30.84
C GLU A 287 -12.96 -1.14 -30.14
N ALA A 288 -12.98 -0.95 -28.83
CA ALA A 288 -11.78 -1.13 -28.00
C ALA A 288 -11.44 -2.62 -27.83
N VAL A 289 -10.15 -2.94 -27.77
CA VAL A 289 -9.67 -4.28 -27.37
C VAL A 289 -10.14 -4.59 -25.94
N ALA A 290 -10.01 -3.61 -25.04
CA ALA A 290 -10.56 -3.65 -23.69
C ALA A 290 -11.28 -2.31 -23.44
N PRO A 291 -12.62 -2.31 -23.28
CA PRO A 291 -13.35 -1.10 -22.96
C PRO A 291 -13.04 -0.62 -21.53
N ILE A 292 -13.13 0.68 -21.32
CA ILE A 292 -13.08 1.30 -20.00
C ILE A 292 -14.48 1.17 -19.41
N VAL A 293 -14.62 0.37 -18.36
CA VAL A 293 -15.89 0.19 -17.67
C VAL A 293 -15.77 0.74 -16.26
N TYR A 294 -16.64 1.70 -15.94
CA TYR A 294 -16.86 2.18 -14.59
C TYR A 294 -18.18 1.64 -14.05
N TYR A 295 -18.19 1.28 -12.77
CA TYR A 295 -19.32 0.70 -12.08
C TYR A 295 -19.83 1.66 -11.00
N VAL A 296 -21.10 2.05 -11.06
CA VAL A 296 -21.73 2.85 -10.01
C VAL A 296 -22.07 1.95 -8.83
N ASP A 297 -21.74 2.39 -7.61
CA ASP A 297 -22.09 1.69 -6.37
C ASP A 297 -23.62 1.53 -6.26
N PRO A 298 -24.14 0.31 -5.99
CA PRO A 298 -25.58 0.06 -5.88
C PRO A 298 -26.22 0.77 -4.68
N GLY A 299 -25.41 1.20 -3.70
CA GLY A 299 -25.83 2.00 -2.56
C GLY A 299 -26.24 3.43 -2.91
N ALA A 300 -25.95 3.92 -4.13
CA ALA A 300 -26.48 5.20 -4.59
C ALA A 300 -28.02 5.13 -4.71
N PRO A 301 -28.78 6.00 -4.02
CA PRO A 301 -30.23 6.00 -4.10
C PRO A 301 -30.73 6.64 -5.40
N GLU A 302 -31.96 6.32 -5.80
CA GLU A 302 -32.63 7.13 -6.84
C GLU A 302 -33.03 8.51 -6.27
N PRO A 303 -33.02 9.58 -7.09
CA PRO A 303 -32.66 9.62 -8.52
C PRO A 303 -31.14 9.78 -8.80
N ILE A 304 -30.31 9.85 -7.75
CA ILE A 304 -28.87 10.14 -7.85
C ILE A 304 -28.17 9.08 -8.70
N ARG A 305 -28.50 7.80 -8.50
CA ARG A 305 -27.92 6.69 -9.26
C ARG A 305 -28.14 6.84 -10.76
N SER A 306 -29.38 7.11 -11.19
CA SER A 306 -29.68 7.34 -12.61
C SER A 306 -28.89 8.51 -13.17
N ALA A 307 -28.83 9.63 -12.43
CA ALA A 307 -28.07 10.81 -12.83
C ALA A 307 -26.56 10.55 -12.92
N LEU A 308 -25.98 9.77 -12.00
CA LEU A 308 -24.57 9.36 -12.03
C LEU A 308 -24.27 8.50 -13.25
N MET A 309 -25.12 7.51 -13.53
CA MET A 309 -24.95 6.64 -14.68
C MET A 309 -25.03 7.41 -16.01
N GLU A 310 -26.03 8.28 -16.15
CA GLU A 310 -26.21 9.09 -17.35
C GLU A 310 -25.07 10.10 -17.53
N GLY A 311 -24.80 10.90 -16.49
CA GLY A 311 -23.80 11.97 -16.53
C GLY A 311 -22.38 11.44 -16.75
N ALA A 312 -22.00 10.35 -16.08
CA ALA A 312 -20.72 9.71 -16.34
C ALA A 312 -20.69 9.07 -17.75
N GLY A 313 -21.81 8.54 -18.22
CA GLY A 313 -21.96 7.95 -19.55
C GLY A 313 -21.70 8.93 -20.71
N TRP A 314 -21.91 10.24 -20.51
CA TRP A 314 -21.65 11.26 -21.53
C TRP A 314 -20.19 11.27 -22.02
N TRP A 315 -19.24 10.81 -21.22
CA TRP A 315 -17.85 10.65 -21.66
C TRP A 315 -17.71 9.75 -22.89
N ASN A 316 -18.61 8.79 -23.10
CA ASN A 316 -18.58 7.94 -24.29
C ASN A 316 -18.67 8.75 -25.59
N GLN A 317 -19.36 9.90 -25.61
CA GLN A 317 -19.41 10.79 -26.78
C GLN A 317 -18.01 11.28 -27.20
N ALA A 318 -17.15 11.57 -26.23
CA ALA A 318 -15.76 11.98 -26.50
C ALA A 318 -14.92 10.81 -27.06
N PHE A 319 -15.16 9.58 -26.60
CA PHE A 319 -14.50 8.39 -27.14
C PHE A 319 -15.01 8.04 -28.54
N GLU A 320 -16.30 8.22 -28.81
CA GLU A 320 -16.89 8.08 -30.14
C GLU A 320 -16.34 9.09 -31.13
N ALA A 321 -16.24 10.36 -30.74
CA ALA A 321 -15.59 11.40 -31.54
C ALA A 321 -14.10 11.09 -31.79
N ALA A 322 -13.43 10.41 -30.85
CA ALA A 322 -12.06 9.91 -31.02
C ALA A 322 -11.96 8.63 -31.91
N GLY A 323 -13.08 8.20 -32.51
CA GLY A 323 -13.15 7.07 -33.42
C GLY A 323 -13.26 5.71 -32.72
N TYR A 324 -13.68 5.66 -31.46
CA TYR A 324 -13.99 4.41 -30.79
C TYR A 324 -15.48 4.08 -30.87
N LYS A 325 -15.82 2.79 -30.76
CA LYS A 325 -17.19 2.34 -30.55
C LYS A 325 -17.29 1.68 -29.17
N ASP A 326 -18.25 2.12 -28.34
CA ASP A 326 -18.56 1.58 -27.01
C ASP A 326 -17.34 1.40 -26.09
N ALA A 327 -16.34 2.28 -26.22
CA ALA A 327 -15.07 2.14 -25.49
C ALA A 327 -15.11 2.67 -24.06
N PHE A 328 -16.11 3.49 -23.72
CA PHE A 328 -16.33 3.97 -22.35
C PHE A 328 -17.74 3.62 -21.93
N GLN A 329 -17.87 2.88 -20.85
CA GLN A 329 -19.14 2.33 -20.39
C GLN A 329 -19.33 2.62 -18.91
N VAL A 330 -20.56 2.95 -18.53
CA VAL A 330 -20.96 3.09 -17.13
C VAL A 330 -22.06 2.08 -16.88
N LYS A 331 -21.88 1.27 -15.83
CA LYS A 331 -22.79 0.17 -15.47
C LYS A 331 -23.09 0.23 -13.98
N LEU A 332 -24.13 -0.46 -13.54
CA LEU A 332 -24.29 -0.78 -12.12
C LEU A 332 -23.28 -1.87 -11.75
N LEU A 333 -22.68 -1.78 -10.56
CA LEU A 333 -21.87 -2.88 -10.03
C LEU A 333 -22.74 -4.15 -9.93
N PRO A 334 -22.28 -5.31 -10.44
CA PRO A 334 -23.00 -6.57 -10.28
C PRO A 334 -23.25 -6.91 -8.80
N GLU A 335 -24.36 -7.56 -8.49
CA GLU A 335 -24.74 -7.89 -7.10
C GLU A 335 -23.72 -8.81 -6.39
N ASP A 336 -23.02 -9.64 -7.16
CA ASP A 336 -21.99 -10.57 -6.68
C ASP A 336 -20.58 -9.96 -6.66
N ALA A 337 -20.40 -8.75 -7.22
CA ALA A 337 -19.11 -8.08 -7.26
C ALA A 337 -18.86 -7.29 -5.96
N ASP A 338 -17.63 -7.40 -5.45
CA ASP A 338 -17.20 -6.60 -4.31
C ASP A 338 -16.56 -5.29 -4.79
N PRO A 339 -16.96 -4.12 -4.26
CA PRO A 339 -16.38 -2.85 -4.68
C PRO A 339 -14.90 -2.66 -4.30
N MET A 340 -14.33 -3.54 -3.47
CA MET A 340 -12.89 -3.54 -3.15
C MET A 340 -12.08 -4.45 -4.08
N ASP A 341 -12.71 -5.22 -4.97
CA ASP A 341 -11.99 -6.00 -5.96
C ASP A 341 -11.49 -5.08 -7.08
N VAL A 342 -10.18 -5.01 -7.26
CA VAL A 342 -9.53 -4.07 -8.18
C VAL A 342 -9.88 -4.31 -9.65
N ARG A 343 -10.50 -5.45 -9.96
CA ARG A 343 -11.02 -5.76 -11.30
C ARG A 343 -12.19 -4.84 -11.70
N TYR A 344 -12.79 -4.13 -10.76
CA TYR A 344 -13.90 -3.21 -10.99
C TYR A 344 -13.49 -1.77 -10.68
N ASN A 345 -13.61 -0.86 -11.65
CA ASN A 345 -13.43 0.57 -11.42
C ASN A 345 -14.72 1.16 -10.83
N VAL A 346 -14.83 1.23 -9.51
CA VAL A 346 -16.06 1.69 -8.86
C VAL A 346 -16.10 3.22 -8.70
N ILE A 347 -17.24 3.82 -9.02
CA ILE A 347 -17.62 5.18 -8.67
C ILE A 347 -18.40 5.09 -7.36
N GLN A 348 -17.83 5.66 -6.29
CA GLN A 348 -18.40 5.69 -4.95
C GLN A 348 -19.13 6.99 -4.65
#